data_AF-A0A7X1KPD7-F1
#
_entry.id   AF-A0A7X1KPD7-F1
#
_cell.length_a   1.000
_cell.length_b   1.000
_cell.length_c   1.000
_cell.angle_alpha   90.00
_cell.angle_beta   90.00
_cell.angle_gamma   90.00
#
_symmetry.space_group_name_H-M   'P 1'
#
loop_
_entity.id
_entity.type
_entity.pdbx_description
1 polymer ?
#
loop_
_entity_poly.entity_id
_entity_poly.type
_entity_poly.pdbx_seq_one_letter_code
_entity_poly.pdbx_strand_id
1 'polypeptide(L)'
;MRLTRSRARSIGWAMILAVCFALTLALTFKVNAVKSQVRLTERRLVQLRAEKTMLETEFETRANQQQLTALNAVEFGYQAPTAGQYLETERDLAALGKPRGPGAPDMIRVAAAEAPADESAFPAMVNPLTGKAMAAETPRDTAAEPRRGEGPQRVARVTPIAGPAGLVQRLSHVEKSAKPGRAAVKTTRVALEE
;
A
#
# COMPACT_ATOMS: atom_id res chain seq x y z
N MET A 1 -61.67 -58.76 13.65
CA MET A 1 -61.45 -57.74 14.70
C MET A 1 -62.39 -56.56 14.45
N ARG A 2 -63.32 -56.27 15.36
CA ARG A 2 -64.29 -55.17 15.19
C ARG A 2 -63.61 -53.85 15.58
N LEU A 3 -63.37 -52.96 14.61
CA LEU A 3 -62.91 -51.60 14.89
C LEU A 3 -64.00 -50.85 15.67
N THR A 4 -63.73 -50.53 16.92
CA THR A 4 -64.61 -49.66 17.71
C THR A 4 -64.48 -48.23 17.18
N ARG A 5 -65.61 -47.51 17.08
CA ARG A 5 -65.68 -46.15 16.53
C ARG A 5 -64.70 -45.17 17.19
N SER A 6 -64.40 -45.36 18.48
CA SER A 6 -63.39 -44.59 19.21
C SER A 6 -61.97 -44.79 18.68
N ARG A 7 -61.61 -46.02 18.27
CA ARG A 7 -60.31 -46.34 17.68
C ARG A 7 -60.14 -45.73 16.29
N ALA A 8 -61.20 -45.74 15.49
CA ALA A 8 -61.20 -45.06 14.19
C ALA A 8 -60.97 -43.55 14.34
N ARG A 9 -61.61 -42.90 15.33
CA ARG A 9 -61.40 -41.47 15.62
C ARG A 9 -60.00 -41.18 16.16
N SER A 10 -59.44 -42.02 17.04
CA SER A 10 -58.07 -41.83 17.54
C SER A 10 -57.02 -42.01 16.45
N ILE A 11 -57.24 -42.95 15.51
CA ILE A 11 -56.37 -43.13 14.35
C ILE A 11 -56.42 -41.92 13.41
N GLY A 12 -57.60 -41.32 13.21
CA GLY A 12 -57.73 -40.07 12.46
C GLY A 12 -56.90 -38.93 13.07
N TRP A 13 -56.98 -38.75 14.40
CA TRP A 13 -56.16 -37.77 15.10
C TRP A 13 -54.66 -38.08 15.03
N ALA A 14 -54.26 -39.34 15.15
CA ALA A 14 -52.87 -39.76 15.03
C ALA A 14 -52.32 -39.46 13.62
N MET A 15 -53.10 -39.71 12.57
CA MET A 15 -52.71 -39.39 11.18
C MET A 15 -52.51 -37.89 10.97
N ILE A 16 -53.39 -37.05 11.54
CA ILE A 16 -53.25 -35.58 11.44
C ILE A 16 -51.97 -35.11 12.14
N LEU A 17 -51.69 -35.62 13.34
CA LEU A 17 -50.46 -35.29 14.07
C LEU A 17 -49.21 -35.78 13.33
N ALA A 18 -49.26 -36.98 12.74
CA ALA A 18 -48.17 -37.52 11.95
C ALA A 18 -47.88 -36.66 10.71
N VAL A 19 -48.91 -36.21 9.99
CA VAL A 19 -48.75 -35.31 8.84
C VAL A 19 -48.17 -33.97 9.28
N CYS A 20 -48.68 -33.37 10.37
CA CYS A 20 -48.15 -32.13 10.91
C CYS A 20 -46.66 -32.28 11.26
N PHE A 21 -46.30 -33.36 11.96
CA PHE A 21 -44.93 -33.66 12.32
C PHE A 21 -44.03 -33.91 11.10
N ALA A 22 -44.52 -34.62 10.08
CA ALA A 22 -43.77 -34.82 8.85
C ALA A 22 -43.47 -33.50 8.12
N LEU A 23 -44.43 -32.56 8.10
CA LEU A 23 -44.23 -31.23 7.53
C LEU A 23 -43.20 -30.41 8.30
N THR A 24 -43.21 -30.43 9.63
CA THR A 24 -42.21 -29.71 10.43
C THR A 24 -40.80 -30.27 10.24
N LEU A 25 -40.67 -31.60 10.15
CA LEU A 25 -39.40 -32.25 9.82
C LEU A 25 -38.93 -31.88 8.41
N ALA A 26 -39.79 -31.95 7.40
CA ALA A 26 -39.45 -31.59 6.03
C ALA A 26 -38.91 -30.15 5.94
N LEU A 27 -39.55 -29.21 6.64
CA LEU A 27 -39.09 -27.83 6.69
C LEU A 27 -37.73 -27.70 7.40
N THR A 28 -37.54 -28.41 8.50
CA THR A 28 -36.28 -28.42 9.26
C THR A 28 -35.12 -28.95 8.41
N PHE A 29 -35.34 -30.05 7.68
CA PHE A 29 -34.34 -30.59 6.76
C PHE A 29 -34.04 -29.63 5.61
N LYS A 30 -35.06 -28.98 5.03
CA LYS A 30 -34.86 -27.98 3.98
C LYS A 30 -34.02 -26.81 4.48
N VAL A 31 -34.29 -26.28 5.67
CA VAL A 31 -33.51 -25.18 6.27
C VAL A 31 -32.07 -25.60 6.51
N ASN A 32 -31.84 -26.82 7.01
CA ASN A 32 -30.49 -27.34 7.21
C ASN A 32 -29.72 -27.51 5.90
N ALA A 33 -30.38 -27.98 4.84
CA ALA A 33 -29.79 -28.07 3.51
C ALA A 33 -29.41 -26.69 2.96
N VAL A 34 -30.31 -25.70 3.06
CA VAL A 34 -30.04 -24.32 2.63
C VAL A 34 -28.90 -23.70 3.43
N LYS A 35 -28.89 -23.86 4.76
CA LYS A 35 -27.81 -23.36 5.62
C LYS A 35 -26.45 -23.97 5.25
N SER A 36 -26.42 -25.24 4.86
CA SER A 36 -25.21 -25.90 4.37
C SER A 36 -24.74 -25.29 3.05
N GLN A 37 -25.64 -25.08 2.09
CA GLN A 37 -25.33 -24.46 0.80
C GLN A 37 -24.79 -23.03 0.96
N VAL A 38 -25.40 -22.22 1.83
CA VAL A 38 -24.93 -20.86 2.12
C VAL A 38 -23.48 -20.88 2.63
N ARG A 39 -23.17 -21.77 3.58
CA ARG A 39 -21.80 -21.90 4.12
C ARG A 39 -20.77 -22.30 3.06
N LEU A 40 -21.13 -23.15 2.10
CA LEU A 40 -20.24 -23.52 1.00
C LEU A 40 -19.97 -22.33 0.08
N THR A 41 -21.01 -21.56 -0.27
CA THR A 41 -20.88 -20.35 -1.08
C THR A 41 -20.07 -19.27 -0.36
N GLU A 42 -20.28 -19.07 0.94
CA GLU A 42 -19.48 -18.13 1.75
C GLU A 42 -17.99 -18.48 1.72
N ARG A 43 -17.64 -19.76 1.90
CA ARG A 43 -16.25 -20.22 1.79
C ARG A 43 -15.66 -19.95 0.42
N ARG A 44 -16.42 -20.23 -0.65
CA ARG A 44 -16.00 -19.96 -2.02
C ARG A 44 -15.79 -18.47 -2.26
N LEU A 45 -16.68 -17.63 -1.71
CA LEU A 45 -16.59 -16.18 -1.82
C LEU A 45 -15.37 -15.62 -1.08
N VAL A 46 -14.99 -16.19 0.06
CA VAL A 46 -13.73 -15.83 0.76
C VAL A 46 -12.51 -16.23 -0.07
N GLN A 47 -12.49 -17.43 -0.66
CA GLN A 47 -11.41 -17.88 -1.53
C GLN A 47 -11.24 -16.97 -2.75
N LEU A 48 -12.34 -16.70 -3.47
CA LEU A 48 -12.35 -15.80 -4.63
C LEU A 48 -11.87 -14.38 -4.28
N ARG A 49 -12.24 -13.86 -3.10
CA ARG A 49 -11.75 -12.56 -2.63
C ARG A 49 -10.24 -12.58 -2.39
N ALA A 50 -9.70 -13.64 -1.81
CA ALA A 50 -8.26 -13.78 -1.60
C ALA A 50 -7.50 -13.85 -2.94
N GLU A 51 -8.00 -14.63 -3.91
CA GLU A 51 -7.44 -14.69 -5.27
C GLU A 51 -7.49 -13.32 -5.96
N LYS A 52 -8.61 -12.61 -5.84
CA LYS A 52 -8.76 -11.25 -6.38
C LYS A 52 -7.75 -10.28 -5.78
N THR A 53 -7.59 -10.27 -4.45
CA THR A 53 -6.59 -9.42 -3.78
C THR A 53 -5.18 -9.77 -4.24
N MET A 54 -4.84 -11.06 -4.36
CA MET A 54 -3.55 -11.50 -4.87
C MET A 54 -3.30 -10.97 -6.30
N LEU A 55 -4.29 -11.15 -7.19
CA LEU A 55 -4.21 -10.67 -8.57
C LEU A 55 -4.05 -9.15 -8.63
N GLU A 56 -4.82 -8.40 -7.85
CA GLU A 56 -4.69 -6.94 -7.80
C GLU A 56 -3.30 -6.52 -7.35
N THR A 57 -2.74 -7.15 -6.32
CA THR A 57 -1.39 -6.84 -5.88
C THR A 57 -0.34 -7.15 -6.94
N GLU A 58 -0.49 -8.23 -7.71
CA GLU A 58 0.39 -8.53 -8.83
C GLU A 58 0.27 -7.51 -9.98
N PHE A 59 -0.95 -7.05 -10.27
CA PHE A 59 -1.19 -6.05 -11.30
C PHE A 59 -0.70 -4.66 -10.88
N GLU A 60 -0.99 -4.22 -9.66
CA GLU A 60 -0.52 -2.94 -9.13
C GLU A 60 1.01 -2.87 -9.12
N THR A 61 1.69 -3.94 -8.69
CA THR A 61 3.15 -3.96 -8.66
C THR A 61 3.78 -3.94 -10.06
N ARG A 62 3.22 -4.67 -11.04
CA ARG A 62 3.73 -4.68 -12.42
C ARG A 62 3.38 -3.41 -13.20
N ALA A 63 2.16 -2.91 -13.06
CA ALA A 63 1.70 -1.71 -13.74
C ALA A 63 2.42 -0.45 -13.23
N ASN A 64 2.69 -0.34 -11.93
CA ASN A 64 3.38 0.81 -11.36
C ASN A 64 4.81 0.97 -11.94
N GLN A 65 5.55 -0.12 -12.10
CA GLN A 65 6.89 -0.08 -12.72
C GLN A 65 6.83 0.37 -14.19
N GLN A 66 5.85 -0.14 -14.95
CA GLN A 66 5.65 0.25 -16.35
C GLN A 66 5.19 1.71 -16.47
N GLN A 67 4.31 2.17 -15.58
CA GLN A 67 3.82 3.55 -15.52
C GLN A 67 4.95 4.53 -15.19
N LEU A 68 5.77 4.24 -14.17
CA LEU A 68 6.92 5.08 -13.83
C LEU A 68 7.94 5.12 -14.97
N THR A 69 8.16 4.00 -15.67
CA THR A 69 9.06 3.97 -16.83
C THR A 69 8.52 4.81 -17.98
N ALA A 70 7.22 4.66 -18.30
CA ALA A 70 6.56 5.46 -19.33
C ALA A 70 6.56 6.95 -18.99
N LEU A 71 6.28 7.31 -17.73
CA LEU A 71 6.29 8.70 -17.27
C LEU A 71 7.71 9.28 -17.32
N ASN A 72 8.73 8.55 -16.85
CA ASN A 72 10.13 8.98 -16.96
C ASN A 72 10.54 9.19 -18.43
N ALA A 73 10.10 8.34 -19.35
CA ALA A 73 10.40 8.48 -20.77
C ALA A 73 9.72 9.71 -21.40
N VAL A 74 8.48 10.03 -21.02
CA VAL A 74 7.72 11.15 -21.58
C VAL A 74 8.12 12.50 -20.98
N GLU A 75 8.24 12.58 -19.65
CA GLU A 75 8.45 13.86 -18.96
C GLU A 75 9.93 14.20 -18.73
N PHE A 76 10.77 13.21 -18.47
CA PHE A 76 12.13 13.46 -17.99
C PHE A 76 13.24 12.94 -18.92
N GLY A 77 12.91 12.05 -19.86
CA GLY A 77 13.89 11.34 -20.68
C GLY A 77 14.89 10.50 -19.87
N TYR A 78 14.58 10.21 -18.60
CA TYR A 78 15.49 9.46 -17.74
C TYR A 78 15.51 7.99 -18.17
N GLN A 79 16.71 7.52 -18.51
CA GLN A 79 17.00 6.11 -18.76
C GLN A 79 17.86 5.57 -17.62
N ALA A 80 17.55 4.37 -17.14
CA ALA A 80 18.37 3.72 -16.13
C ALA A 80 19.82 3.57 -16.65
N PRO A 81 20.85 3.91 -15.85
CA PRO A 81 22.24 3.78 -16.28
C PRO A 81 22.54 2.33 -16.66
N THR A 82 23.22 2.15 -17.80
CA THR A 82 23.63 0.83 -18.28
C THR A 82 24.83 0.31 -17.46
N ALA A 83 25.05 -1.01 -17.46
CA ALA A 83 26.15 -1.63 -16.70
C ALA A 83 27.52 -1.00 -17.00
N GLY A 84 27.76 -0.57 -18.25
CA GLY A 84 29.01 0.08 -18.65
C GLY A 84 29.20 1.52 -18.14
N GLN A 85 28.19 2.12 -17.49
CA GLN A 85 28.31 3.42 -16.82
C GLN A 85 28.72 3.29 -15.35
N TYR A 86 28.77 2.08 -14.81
CA TYR A 86 29.24 1.82 -13.46
C TYR A 86 30.72 1.43 -13.48
N LEU A 87 31.44 1.79 -12.41
CA LEU A 87 32.80 1.33 -12.18
C LEU A 87 32.73 -0.03 -11.48
N GLU A 88 33.33 -1.05 -12.08
CA GLU A 88 33.29 -2.44 -11.58
C GLU A 88 34.21 -2.67 -10.38
N THR A 89 35.35 -1.95 -10.31
CA THR A 89 36.39 -2.20 -9.30
C THR A 89 36.66 -0.97 -8.43
N GLU A 90 37.02 -1.17 -7.15
CA GLU A 90 37.48 -0.05 -6.30
C GLU A 90 38.78 0.58 -6.83
N ARG A 91 39.56 -0.18 -7.59
CA ARG A 91 40.76 0.34 -8.30
C ARG A 91 40.39 1.35 -9.39
N ASP A 92 39.28 1.13 -10.09
CA ASP A 92 38.76 2.05 -11.13
C ASP A 92 38.21 3.33 -10.46
N LEU A 93 37.57 3.17 -9.31
CA LEU A 93 37.13 4.30 -8.48
C LEU A 93 38.31 5.11 -7.93
N ALA A 94 39.38 4.45 -7.46
CA ALA A 94 40.60 5.12 -7.02
C ALA A 94 41.36 5.84 -8.15
N ALA A 95 41.20 5.38 -9.41
CA ALA A 95 41.76 6.05 -10.57
C ALA A 95 41.02 7.35 -10.91
N LEU A 96 39.72 7.44 -10.63
CA LEU A 96 38.91 8.64 -10.85
C LEU A 96 39.32 9.82 -9.96
N GLY A 97 39.84 9.53 -8.76
CA GLY A 97 40.31 10.53 -7.80
C GLY A 97 41.75 11.01 -8.02
N LYS A 98 42.48 10.48 -9.00
CA LYS A 98 43.86 10.90 -9.28
C LYS A 98 43.88 12.22 -10.05
N PRO A 99 44.78 13.16 -9.70
CA PRO A 99 44.96 14.38 -10.50
C PRO A 99 45.35 14.00 -11.94
N ARG A 100 44.85 14.78 -12.91
CA ARG A 100 45.15 14.56 -14.34
C ARG A 100 46.66 14.48 -14.55
N GLY A 101 47.10 13.46 -15.28
CA GLY A 101 48.50 13.29 -15.64
C GLY A 101 48.97 14.40 -16.61
N PRO A 102 50.28 14.67 -16.66
CA PRO A 102 50.85 15.62 -17.61
C PRO A 102 50.55 15.17 -19.05
N GLY A 103 49.91 16.06 -19.84
CA GLY A 103 49.55 15.80 -21.25
C GLY A 103 48.15 15.22 -21.48
N ALA A 104 47.29 15.15 -20.45
CA ALA A 104 45.89 14.77 -20.65
C ALA A 104 45.15 15.82 -21.51
N PRO A 105 44.32 15.41 -22.50
CA PRO A 105 43.57 16.34 -23.33
C PRO A 105 42.60 17.18 -22.49
N ASP A 106 42.42 18.43 -22.92
CA ASP A 106 41.48 19.36 -22.28
C ASP A 106 40.07 18.79 -22.27
N MET A 107 39.38 19.02 -21.15
CA MET A 107 38.03 18.51 -20.94
C MET A 107 37.10 19.12 -21.99
N ILE A 108 36.55 18.28 -22.86
CA ILE A 108 35.51 18.70 -23.82
C ILE A 108 34.28 19.09 -22.99
N ARG A 109 34.09 20.40 -22.83
CA ARG A 109 32.88 20.96 -22.22
C ARG A 109 31.75 20.85 -23.23
N VAL A 110 30.99 19.75 -23.19
CA VAL A 110 29.72 19.63 -23.91
C VAL A 110 28.71 20.57 -23.24
N ALA A 111 28.58 21.77 -23.82
CA ALA A 111 27.52 22.75 -23.58
C ALA A 111 26.99 22.83 -22.12
N ALA A 112 27.85 23.22 -21.19
CA ALA A 112 27.39 23.77 -19.92
C ALA A 112 27.36 25.29 -20.07
N ALA A 113 26.20 25.91 -19.81
CA ALA A 113 26.14 27.35 -19.60
C ALA A 113 27.15 27.74 -18.52
N GLU A 114 27.83 28.87 -18.69
CA GLU A 114 28.79 29.45 -17.74
C GLU A 114 28.22 29.35 -16.31
N ALA A 115 28.83 28.51 -15.47
CA ALA A 115 28.39 28.37 -14.09
C ALA A 115 28.73 29.67 -13.35
N PRO A 116 27.76 30.38 -12.75
CA PRO A 116 28.06 31.52 -11.89
C PRO A 116 28.94 31.02 -10.74
N ALA A 117 30.03 31.76 -10.51
CA ALA A 117 30.91 31.52 -9.38
C ALA A 117 30.12 31.61 -8.08
N ASP A 118 30.33 30.62 -7.21
CA ASP A 118 29.88 30.58 -5.82
C ASP A 118 28.38 30.77 -5.58
N GLU A 119 27.60 29.71 -5.78
CA GLU A 119 26.54 29.37 -4.83
C GLU A 119 26.34 27.85 -4.80
N SER A 120 26.98 27.20 -3.83
CA SER A 120 26.71 25.81 -3.45
C SER A 120 25.33 25.69 -2.77
N ALA A 121 24.28 26.14 -3.44
CA ALA A 121 22.91 25.97 -2.97
C ALA A 121 22.33 24.73 -3.65
N PHE A 122 22.58 23.55 -3.06
CA PHE A 122 21.72 22.40 -3.31
C PHE A 122 20.27 22.86 -3.06
N PRO A 123 19.31 22.55 -3.96
CA PRO A 123 17.93 22.94 -3.74
C PRO A 123 17.48 22.39 -2.40
N ALA A 124 16.92 23.26 -1.55
CA ALA A 124 16.49 22.88 -0.21
C ALA A 124 15.53 21.69 -0.32
N MET A 125 15.88 20.57 0.31
CA MET A 125 15.00 19.41 0.36
C MET A 125 13.76 19.79 1.15
N VAL A 126 12.65 20.00 0.43
CA VAL A 126 11.33 20.31 0.99
C VAL A 126 10.54 19.03 1.19
N ASN A 127 9.79 18.98 2.29
CA ASN A 127 8.88 17.88 2.54
C ASN A 127 7.65 17.98 1.60
N PRO A 128 7.33 16.94 0.79
CA PRO A 128 6.24 17.00 -0.20
C PRO A 128 4.84 17.15 0.42
N LEU A 129 4.66 16.86 1.71
CA LEU A 129 3.39 17.01 2.41
C LEU A 129 3.19 18.41 3.03
N THR A 130 4.27 19.15 3.28
CA THR A 130 4.20 20.40 4.07
C THR A 130 4.93 21.59 3.43
N GLY A 131 5.72 21.38 2.38
CA GLY A 131 6.44 22.43 1.64
C GLY A 131 7.55 23.14 2.42
N LYS A 132 7.89 22.67 3.62
CA LYS A 132 8.89 23.31 4.49
C LYS A 132 10.26 22.65 4.30
N ALA A 133 11.31 23.47 4.24
CA ALA A 133 12.69 23.02 4.19
C ALA A 133 13.12 22.42 5.53
N MET A 134 13.76 21.25 5.51
CA MET A 134 14.41 20.71 6.71
C MET A 134 15.74 21.44 6.92
N ALA A 135 15.77 22.44 7.79
CA ALA A 135 17.02 23.04 8.25
C ALA A 135 17.79 22.03 9.11
N ALA A 136 19.01 21.68 8.69
CA ALA A 136 19.95 20.92 9.49
C ALA A 136 20.45 21.82 10.63
N GLU A 137 19.79 21.72 11.78
CA GLU A 137 20.20 22.42 13.01
C GLU A 137 21.34 21.62 13.65
N THR A 138 22.58 22.06 13.40
CA THR A 138 23.77 21.60 14.14
C THR A 138 23.91 22.50 15.37
N PRO A 139 23.75 22.00 16.61
CA PRO A 139 23.96 22.83 17.79
C PRO A 139 25.44 23.22 17.89
N ARG A 140 25.72 24.52 17.71
CA ARG A 140 26.96 25.17 18.13
C ARG A 140 26.70 25.87 19.46
N ASP A 141 27.50 25.52 20.47
CA ASP A 141 27.92 26.32 21.64
C ASP A 141 28.72 25.37 22.54
N THR A 142 29.83 25.68 23.23
CA THR A 142 30.66 26.85 23.49
C THR A 142 31.98 26.31 24.09
N ALA A 143 33.04 27.10 24.06
CA ALA A 143 34.41 26.74 24.48
C ALA A 143 34.54 26.05 25.85
N ALA A 144 35.33 24.97 25.89
CA ALA A 144 36.06 24.50 27.08
C ALA A 144 37.38 23.82 26.66
N GLU A 145 38.46 24.24 27.31
CA GLU A 145 39.88 23.92 27.08
C GLU A 145 40.23 22.42 27.28
N PRO A 146 41.28 21.86 26.63
CA PRO A 146 41.42 20.40 26.50
C PRO A 146 42.06 19.79 27.75
N ARG A 147 41.42 18.76 28.31
CA ARG A 147 42.06 17.83 29.24
C ARG A 147 42.28 16.48 28.57
N ARG A 148 43.55 16.12 28.53
CA ARG A 148 44.13 14.84 28.11
C ARG A 148 43.67 13.71 29.03
N GLY A 149 43.20 12.59 28.45
CA GLY A 149 43.18 11.27 29.10
C GLY A 149 41.90 10.46 28.90
N GLU A 150 42.09 9.22 28.41
CA GLU A 150 41.21 8.04 28.49
C GLU A 150 39.95 7.94 27.62
N GLY A 151 39.96 6.99 26.67
CA GLY A 151 38.75 6.30 26.22
C GLY A 151 38.40 5.13 27.17
N PRO A 152 37.54 4.16 26.77
CA PRO A 152 36.64 4.10 25.62
C PRO A 152 35.20 3.74 26.03
N GLN A 153 34.14 4.34 25.46
CA GLN A 153 32.82 3.68 25.56
C GLN A 153 31.74 4.10 24.55
N ARG A 154 31.15 3.05 23.96
CA ARG A 154 29.80 2.90 23.41
C ARG A 154 29.48 3.52 22.04
N VAL A 155 29.73 2.67 21.04
CA VAL A 155 28.99 2.60 19.78
C VAL A 155 27.48 2.71 20.05
N ALA A 156 26.86 3.75 19.52
CA ALA A 156 25.42 3.92 19.53
C ALA A 156 24.78 2.79 18.72
N ARG A 157 23.88 2.05 19.37
CA ARG A 157 23.06 1.00 18.79
C ARG A 157 22.16 1.62 17.70
N VAL A 158 22.41 1.25 16.44
CA VAL A 158 21.48 1.50 15.33
C VAL A 158 20.17 0.79 15.66
N THR A 159 19.10 1.56 15.82
CA THR A 159 17.74 1.02 15.93
C THR A 159 17.29 0.62 14.53
N PRO A 160 16.77 -0.61 14.32
CA PRO A 160 16.22 -0.97 13.01
C PRO A 160 15.01 -0.09 12.72
N ILE A 161 14.95 0.44 11.49
CA ILE A 161 13.79 1.12 10.95
C ILE A 161 12.61 0.17 11.08
N ALA A 162 11.65 0.51 11.94
CA ALA A 162 10.44 -0.26 12.15
C ALA A 162 9.67 -0.36 10.82
N GLY A 163 9.44 -1.59 10.38
CA GLY A 163 8.70 -1.92 9.16
C GLY A 163 7.22 -1.48 9.16
N PRO A 164 6.47 -1.83 8.10
CA PRO A 164 5.26 -1.14 7.61
C PRO A 164 3.98 -1.26 8.46
N ALA A 165 4.09 -1.61 9.75
CA ALA A 165 2.95 -1.71 10.66
C ALA A 165 2.23 -0.36 10.89
N GLY A 166 2.92 0.77 10.69
CA GLY A 166 2.36 2.11 10.90
C GLY A 166 1.35 2.58 9.86
N LEU A 167 1.30 1.95 8.67
CA LEU A 167 0.46 2.42 7.56
C LEU A 167 -0.99 1.94 7.71
N VAL A 168 -1.18 0.68 8.13
CA VAL A 168 -2.51 0.08 8.36
C VAL A 168 -3.23 0.76 9.53
N GLN A 169 -2.51 1.16 10.58
CA GLN A 169 -3.10 1.83 11.74
C GLN A 169 -3.47 3.29 11.47
N ARG A 170 -2.91 3.93 10.43
CA ARG A 170 -3.24 5.31 10.06
C ARG A 170 -4.44 5.41 9.13
N LEU A 171 -4.67 4.40 8.28
CA LEU A 171 -5.84 4.34 7.41
C LEU A 171 -7.14 4.16 8.21
N SER A 172 -7.11 3.40 9.31
CA SER A 172 -8.27 3.21 10.19
C SER A 172 -8.66 4.45 11.00
N HIS A 173 -7.77 5.42 11.14
CA HIS A 173 -8.08 6.71 11.77
C HIS A 173 -8.65 7.75 10.80
N VAL A 174 -8.33 7.67 9.51
CA VAL A 174 -8.86 8.59 8.48
C VAL A 174 -10.33 8.32 8.19
N GLU A 175 -10.76 7.05 8.21
CA GLU A 175 -12.15 6.67 7.90
C GLU A 175 -13.16 7.19 8.94
N LYS A 176 -12.75 7.42 10.20
CA LYS A 176 -13.64 7.93 11.26
C LYS A 176 -13.94 9.44 11.18
N SER A 177 -13.28 10.20 10.32
CA SER A 177 -13.42 11.67 10.28
C SER A 177 -14.43 12.19 9.24
N ALA A 178 -14.92 11.35 8.32
CA ALA A 178 -15.86 11.76 7.29
C ALA A 178 -17.33 11.64 7.74
N LYS A 179 -17.84 12.65 8.45
CA LYS A 179 -19.29 12.81 8.69
C LYS A 179 -19.91 13.48 7.45
N PRO A 180 -20.87 12.87 6.73
CA PRO A 180 -21.40 13.45 5.50
C PRO A 180 -22.33 14.64 5.80
N GLY A 181 -21.89 15.82 5.38
CA GLY A 181 -22.72 17.02 5.30
C GLY A 181 -23.76 16.88 4.18
N ARG A 182 -25.03 17.06 4.55
CA ARG A 182 -26.20 16.96 3.69
C ARG A 182 -26.21 18.14 2.70
N ALA A 183 -25.85 17.92 1.44
CA ALA A 183 -25.97 18.92 0.38
C ALA A 183 -27.07 18.51 -0.62
N ALA A 184 -28.10 19.35 -0.70
CA ALA A 184 -29.26 19.19 -1.55
C ALA A 184 -28.90 19.33 -3.04
N VAL A 185 -29.24 18.33 -3.84
CA VAL A 185 -29.14 18.38 -5.31
C VAL A 185 -30.42 19.02 -5.85
N LYS A 186 -30.33 20.26 -6.34
CA LYS A 186 -31.37 20.87 -7.17
C LYS A 186 -31.29 20.27 -8.58
N THR A 187 -32.36 19.62 -9.00
CA THR A 187 -32.58 19.14 -10.37
C THR A 187 -32.85 20.33 -11.28
N THR A 188 -31.95 20.62 -12.21
CA THR A 188 -32.24 21.48 -13.37
C THR A 188 -32.47 20.56 -14.58
N ARG A 189 -33.75 20.43 -14.95
CA ARG A 189 -34.19 19.88 -16.24
C ARG A 189 -33.76 20.89 -17.32
N VAL A 190 -32.95 20.46 -18.28
CA VAL A 190 -32.81 21.16 -19.56
C VAL A 190 -33.63 20.38 -20.58
N ALA A 191 -34.62 21.07 -21.13
CA ALA A 191 -35.49 20.60 -22.20
C ALA A 191 -34.69 20.51 -23.50
N LEU A 192 -34.90 19.42 -24.24
CA LEU A 192 -34.61 19.35 -25.66
C LEU A 192 -35.80 20.01 -26.38
N GLU A 193 -35.57 21.17 -27.00
CA GLU A 193 -36.42 21.73 -28.04
C GLU A 193 -36.05 21.11 -29.40
N GLU A 194 -37.08 20.86 -30.19
CA GLU A 194 -37.05 20.73 -31.65
C GLU A 194 -37.09 22.13 -32.29
#